data_AF-A0A067QME9-F1
#
_entry.id   AF-A0A067QME9-F1
#
_cell.length_a   1.000
_cell.length_b   1.000
_cell.length_c   1.000
_cell.angle_alpha   90.00
_cell.angle_beta   90.00
_cell.angle_gamma   90.00
#
_symmetry.space_group_name_H-M   'P 1'
#
loop_
_entity.id
_entity.type
_entity.pdbx_description
1 polymer ?
#
loop_
_entity_poly.entity_id
_entity_poly.type
_entity_poly.pdbx_seq_one_letter_code
_entity_poly.pdbx_strand_id
1 'polypeptide(L)'
;MPWNRRRRETTISEACYLLVVLITACVLAVSCIAILSQAVRNAPNRSWVENANAVVVGGSYVVVLVVSLAYCVKRRVAVRRRMQRIGRVYRIIGKSDTRQPIHEHILQEHARSCLVAYDSQPKEGYQDGWGGPKSKYPGVQYRSALLSTILTIDTLAHSLIPRHPPLRPHDRMLHHFRYIIPLLPKDEDGLTALHYYDSAIQLARHSSREPTEKEYEAGKEAADAIARMLEECRLEGDEASVSELNGSLPN
;
A
#
# COMPACT_ATOMS: atom_id res chain seq x y z
N MET A 1 17.23 14.93 47.56
CA MET A 1 15.83 15.28 47.22
C MET A 1 15.73 15.88 45.79
N PRO A 2 15.75 15.08 44.70
CA PRO A 2 15.73 15.60 43.32
C PRO A 2 14.35 15.62 42.63
N TRP A 3 13.30 15.10 43.26
CA TRP A 3 11.95 14.98 42.66
C TRP A 3 11.24 16.33 42.41
N ASN A 4 11.52 17.37 43.22
CA ASN A 4 10.84 18.68 43.08
C ASN A 4 11.32 19.52 41.90
N ARG A 5 12.56 19.35 41.42
CA ARG A 5 13.10 20.13 40.30
C ARG A 5 12.49 19.72 38.95
N ARG A 6 12.27 18.41 38.74
CA ARG A 6 11.69 17.87 37.50
C ARG A 6 10.19 18.13 37.38
N ARG A 7 9.43 18.10 38.49
CA ARG A 7 8.02 18.57 38.49
C ARG A 7 7.93 20.03 38.07
N ARG A 8 8.85 20.90 38.55
CA ARG A 8 8.90 22.31 38.15
C ARG A 8 9.12 22.46 36.64
N GLU A 9 10.07 21.75 36.04
CA GLU A 9 10.36 21.86 34.60
C GLU A 9 9.18 21.43 33.72
N THR A 10 8.50 20.33 34.05
CA THR A 10 7.29 19.93 33.32
C THR A 10 6.16 20.94 33.49
N THR A 11 5.94 21.44 34.71
CA THR A 11 4.91 22.47 34.96
C THR A 11 5.22 23.79 34.27
N ILE A 12 6.50 24.18 34.15
CA ILE A 12 6.92 25.40 33.46
C ILE A 12 6.66 25.26 31.95
N SER A 13 7.00 24.11 31.36
CA SER A 13 6.75 23.89 29.93
C SER A 13 5.26 23.85 29.60
N GLU A 14 4.44 23.23 30.45
CA GLU A 14 2.98 23.19 30.30
C GLU A 14 2.36 24.58 30.53
N ALA A 15 2.80 25.32 31.55
CA ALA A 15 2.35 26.67 31.82
C ALA A 15 2.72 27.63 30.68
N CYS A 16 3.95 27.55 30.14
CA CYS A 16 4.40 28.38 29.04
C CYS A 16 3.62 28.09 27.74
N TYR A 17 3.33 26.81 27.46
CA TYR A 17 2.49 26.43 26.32
C TYR A 17 1.05 26.95 26.48
N LEU A 18 0.45 26.79 27.67
CA LEU A 18 -0.89 27.31 27.96
C LEU A 18 -0.94 28.84 27.84
N LEU A 19 0.09 29.52 28.33
CA LEU A 19 0.22 30.98 28.24
C LEU A 19 0.28 31.42 26.78
N VAL A 20 1.08 30.76 25.93
CA VAL A 20 1.14 31.06 24.49
C VAL A 20 -0.22 30.84 23.81
N VAL A 21 -0.91 29.74 24.10
CA VAL A 21 -2.25 29.47 23.54
C VAL A 21 -3.28 30.50 24.01
N LEU A 22 -3.20 30.93 25.26
CA LEU A 22 -4.12 31.93 25.81
C LEU A 22 -3.87 33.31 25.21
N ILE A 23 -2.61 33.71 25.05
CA ILE A 23 -2.25 34.97 24.38
C ILE A 23 -2.75 34.96 22.93
N THR A 24 -2.51 33.89 22.17
CA THR A 24 -2.95 33.83 20.78
C THR A 24 -4.48 33.84 20.67
N ALA A 25 -5.19 33.15 21.56
CA ALA A 25 -6.66 33.20 21.62
C ALA A 25 -7.19 34.61 21.97
N CYS A 26 -6.57 35.30 22.94
CA CYS A 26 -6.95 36.66 23.31
C CYS A 26 -6.72 37.66 22.17
N VAL A 27 -5.57 37.60 21.48
CA VAL A 27 -5.28 38.47 20.34
C VAL A 27 -6.29 38.24 19.21
N LEU A 28 -6.63 36.98 18.91
CA LEU A 28 -7.65 36.65 17.91
C LEU A 28 -9.05 37.16 18.31
N ALA A 29 -9.43 37.03 19.58
CA ALA A 29 -10.72 37.52 20.07
C ALA A 29 -10.82 39.04 20.00
N VAL A 30 -9.78 39.76 20.42
CA VAL A 30 -9.74 41.24 20.34
C VAL A 30 -9.76 41.70 18.88
N SER A 31 -9.03 41.04 17.99
CA SER A 31 -9.06 41.31 16.55
C SER A 31 -10.46 41.11 15.96
N CYS A 32 -11.14 40.02 16.33
CA CYS A 32 -12.51 39.72 15.89
C CYS A 32 -13.51 40.80 16.35
N ILE A 33 -13.47 41.17 17.64
CA ILE A 33 -14.36 42.20 18.20
C ILE A 33 -14.12 43.56 17.53
N ALA A 34 -12.86 43.92 17.27
CA ALA A 34 -12.52 45.17 16.61
C ALA A 34 -13.08 45.23 15.17
N ILE A 35 -12.94 44.16 14.40
CA ILE A 35 -13.43 44.11 13.01
C ILE A 35 -14.96 44.01 12.96
N LEU A 36 -15.60 43.25 13.85
CA LEU A 36 -17.06 43.23 13.96
C LEU A 36 -17.61 44.62 14.33
N SER A 37 -16.96 45.31 15.27
CA SER A 37 -17.30 46.68 15.65
C SER A 37 -17.15 47.66 14.48
N GLN A 38 -16.12 47.51 13.65
CA GLN A 38 -15.95 48.29 12.41
C GLN A 38 -17.01 47.93 11.35
N ALA A 39 -17.31 46.65 11.15
CA ALA A 39 -18.28 46.17 10.17
C ALA A 39 -19.70 46.64 10.50
N VAL A 40 -20.06 46.74 11.78
CA VAL A 40 -21.36 47.25 12.24
C VAL A 40 -21.43 48.78 12.12
N ARG A 41 -20.34 49.50 12.40
CA ARG A 41 -20.30 50.98 12.28
C ARG A 41 -20.37 51.47 10.83
N ASN A 42 -19.82 50.70 9.90
CA ASN A 42 -19.80 51.06 8.47
C ASN A 42 -21.04 50.57 7.70
N ALA A 43 -22.00 49.92 8.36
CA ALA A 43 -23.20 49.41 7.72
C ALA A 43 -24.30 50.50 7.64
N PRO A 44 -24.98 50.66 6.48
CA PRO A 44 -25.96 51.72 6.26
C PRO A 44 -27.16 51.66 7.21
N ASN A 45 -27.52 50.45 7.69
CA ASN A 45 -28.72 50.24 8.50
C ASN A 45 -28.41 50.12 10.02
N ARG A 46 -27.12 50.20 10.40
CA ARG A 46 -26.62 50.02 11.78
C ARG A 46 -27.22 48.80 12.52
N SER A 47 -27.65 47.78 11.78
CA SER A 47 -28.29 46.57 12.31
C SER A 47 -27.33 45.38 12.25
N TRP A 48 -27.40 44.52 13.26
CA TRP A 48 -26.54 43.32 13.37
C TRP A 48 -27.03 42.15 12.52
N VAL A 49 -28.31 42.15 12.14
CA VAL A 49 -29.01 40.97 11.61
C VAL A 49 -29.05 40.98 10.07
N GLU A 50 -29.00 42.15 9.43
CA GLU A 50 -29.04 42.28 7.96
C GLU A 50 -27.67 42.48 7.32
N ASN A 51 -26.59 42.42 8.11
CA ASN A 51 -25.24 42.71 7.63
C ASN A 51 -24.50 41.43 7.22
N ALA A 52 -24.57 41.08 5.95
CA ALA A 52 -23.86 39.93 5.38
C ALA A 52 -22.34 39.97 5.64
N ASN A 53 -21.72 41.15 5.69
CA ASN A 53 -20.28 41.28 5.98
C ASN A 53 -19.95 40.86 7.42
N ALA A 54 -20.83 41.15 8.39
CA ALA A 54 -20.64 40.73 9.78
C ALA A 54 -20.73 39.20 9.93
N VAL A 55 -21.64 38.56 9.20
CA VAL A 55 -21.81 37.10 9.19
C VAL A 55 -20.59 36.41 8.55
N VAL A 56 -20.11 36.91 7.41
CA VAL A 56 -18.93 36.34 6.72
C VAL A 56 -17.67 36.50 7.57
N VAL A 57 -17.46 37.67 8.17
CA VAL A 57 -16.35 37.91 9.10
C VAL A 57 -16.45 36.96 10.30
N GLY A 58 -17.60 36.91 10.97
CA GLY A 58 -17.82 36.02 12.12
C GLY A 58 -17.56 34.55 11.78
N GLY A 59 -18.08 34.07 10.64
CA GLY A 59 -17.88 32.71 10.16
C GLY A 59 -16.40 32.39 9.90
N SER A 60 -15.66 33.29 9.26
CA SER A 60 -14.23 33.09 8.98
C SER A 60 -13.39 32.94 10.27
N TYR A 61 -13.68 33.71 11.32
CA TYR A 61 -12.99 33.61 12.61
C TYR A 61 -13.32 32.31 13.35
N VAL A 62 -14.56 31.82 13.27
CA VAL A 62 -14.94 30.52 13.82
C VAL A 62 -14.15 29.40 13.14
N VAL A 63 -14.03 29.43 11.81
CA VAL A 63 -13.23 28.44 11.07
C VAL A 63 -11.76 28.49 11.48
N VAL A 64 -11.16 29.69 11.55
CA VAL A 64 -9.76 29.86 11.98
C VAL A 64 -9.53 29.35 13.41
N LEU A 65 -10.48 29.59 14.32
CA LEU A 65 -10.41 29.14 15.70
C LEU A 65 -10.46 27.61 15.79
N VAL A 66 -11.40 26.98 15.06
CA VAL A 66 -11.53 25.51 15.01
C VAL A 66 -10.26 24.86 14.43
N VAL A 67 -9.74 25.39 13.32
CA VAL A 67 -8.52 24.87 12.67
C VAL A 67 -7.30 25.04 13.58
N SER A 68 -7.17 26.19 14.26
CA SER A 68 -6.08 26.45 15.20
C SER A 68 -6.12 25.49 16.40
N LEU A 69 -7.31 25.25 16.96
CA LEU A 69 -7.49 24.31 18.06
C LEU A 69 -7.17 22.87 17.64
N ALA A 70 -7.66 22.45 16.47
CA ALA A 70 -7.37 21.14 15.89
C ALA A 70 -5.86 20.94 15.67
N TYR A 71 -5.16 21.96 15.17
CA TYR A 71 -3.71 21.93 14.99
C TYR A 71 -2.96 21.80 16.33
N CYS A 72 -3.36 22.57 17.35
CA CYS A 72 -2.79 22.47 18.70
C CYS A 72 -2.96 21.08 19.31
N VAL A 73 -4.17 20.50 19.21
CA VAL A 73 -4.45 19.14 19.70
C VAL A 73 -3.61 18.11 18.96
N LYS A 74 -3.55 18.18 17.62
CA LYS A 74 -2.75 17.27 16.80
C LYS A 74 -1.27 17.32 17.18
N ARG A 75 -0.71 18.52 17.35
CA ARG A 75 0.68 18.71 17.78
C ARG A 75 0.93 18.13 19.17
N ARG A 76 0.03 18.36 20.13
CA ARG A 76 0.14 17.82 21.50
C ARG A 76 0.10 16.29 21.51
N VAL A 77 -0.81 15.69 20.75
CA VAL A 77 -0.92 14.24 20.61
C VAL A 77 0.32 13.65 19.93
N ALA A 78 0.84 14.29 18.88
CA ALA A 78 2.04 13.83 18.19
C ALA A 78 3.28 13.85 19.09
N VAL A 79 3.48 14.91 19.88
CA VAL A 79 4.58 15.00 20.85
C VAL A 79 4.42 13.93 21.93
N ARG A 80 3.22 13.76 22.47
CA ARG A 80 2.95 12.74 23.49
C ARG A 80 3.22 11.33 22.97
N ARG A 81 2.81 11.03 21.73
CA ARG A 81 3.07 9.73 21.06
C ARG A 81 4.56 9.51 20.81
N ARG A 82 5.30 10.52 20.35
CA ARG A 82 6.76 10.42 20.17
C ARG A 82 7.47 10.15 21.49
N MET A 83 7.05 10.81 22.56
CA MET A 83 7.64 10.64 23.89
C MET A 83 7.25 9.30 24.54
N GLN A 84 6.11 8.70 24.17
CA GLN A 84 5.73 7.34 24.56
C GLN A 84 6.50 6.26 23.78
N ARG A 85 6.93 6.55 22.54
CA ARG A 85 7.72 5.62 21.72
C ARG A 85 9.18 5.52 22.17
N ILE A 86 9.74 6.59 22.75
CA ILE A 86 11.02 6.51 23.45
C ILE A 86 10.82 5.62 24.68
N GLY A 87 11.42 4.43 24.66
CA GLY A 87 11.16 3.36 25.63
C GLY A 87 11.23 3.86 27.07
N ARG A 88 10.21 3.52 27.87
CA ARG A 88 10.12 3.86 29.30
C ARG A 88 11.34 3.44 30.12
N VAL A 89 12.15 2.51 29.60
CA VAL A 89 13.38 2.01 30.24
C VAL A 89 14.49 3.07 30.27
N TYR A 90 14.65 3.90 29.22
CA TYR A 90 15.67 4.97 29.21
C TYR A 90 15.31 6.14 30.15
N ARG A 91 14.03 6.27 30.51
CA ARG A 91 13.52 7.35 31.36
C ARG A 91 13.94 7.22 32.84
N ILE A 92 14.53 6.09 33.24
CA ILE A 92 14.81 5.78 34.66
C ILE A 92 16.18 6.33 35.11
N ILE A 93 17.10 6.66 34.20
CA ILE A 93 18.48 7.05 34.56
C ILE A 93 18.80 8.43 33.98
N GLY A 94 18.57 9.49 34.75
CA GLY A 94 19.08 10.82 34.40
C GLY A 94 20.60 10.87 34.59
N LYS A 95 21.30 11.70 33.81
CA LYS A 95 22.76 11.98 34.01
C LYS A 95 23.13 12.38 35.44
N SER A 96 22.18 12.87 36.23
CA SER A 96 22.36 13.25 37.63
C SER A 96 22.04 12.14 38.64
N ASP A 97 21.47 11.01 38.19
CA ASP A 97 21.09 9.89 39.05
C ASP A 97 22.18 8.81 39.13
N THR A 98 23.19 8.85 38.26
CA THR A 98 24.30 7.87 38.22
C THR A 98 25.65 8.54 37.97
N ARG A 99 26.74 7.88 38.40
CA ARG A 99 28.11 8.33 38.10
C ARG A 99 28.33 8.25 36.59
N GLN A 100 29.02 9.25 36.03
CA GLN A 100 29.30 9.38 34.60
C GLN A 100 29.77 8.09 33.90
N PRO A 101 30.71 7.28 34.43
CA PRO A 101 31.13 6.04 33.76
C PRO A 101 30.01 4.99 33.65
N ILE A 102 29.09 4.93 34.62
CA ILE A 102 27.96 4.01 34.60
C ILE A 102 26.96 4.44 33.51
N HIS A 103 26.70 5.75 33.42
CA HIS A 103 25.82 6.29 32.38
C HIS A 103 26.38 6.03 30.97
N GLU A 104 27.69 6.22 30.77
CA GLU A 104 28.35 5.93 29.49
C GLU A 104 28.28 4.45 29.13
N HIS A 105 28.50 3.55 30.10
CA HIS A 105 28.39 2.11 29.88
C HIS A 105 26.96 1.68 29.49
N ILE A 106 25.94 2.20 30.17
CA ILE A 106 24.53 1.90 29.84
C ILE A 106 24.17 2.40 28.43
N LEU A 107 24.65 3.59 28.05
CA LEU A 107 24.42 4.13 26.72
C LEU A 107 25.10 3.25 25.65
N GLN A 108 26.30 2.75 25.93
CA GLN A 108 27.03 1.86 25.04
C GLN A 108 26.30 0.51 24.85
N GLU A 109 25.84 -0.13 25.93
CA GLU A 109 25.09 -1.39 25.84
C GLU A 109 23.72 -1.22 25.19
N HIS A 110 23.05 -0.09 25.43
CA HIS A 110 21.81 0.25 24.73
C HIS A 110 22.06 0.44 23.22
N ALA A 111 23.10 1.18 22.84
CA ALA A 111 23.46 1.36 21.43
C ALA A 111 23.82 0.02 20.77
N ARG A 112 24.58 -0.83 21.46
CA ARG A 112 24.88 -2.20 21.03
C ARG A 112 23.61 -3.01 20.83
N SER A 113 22.67 -2.97 21.77
CA SER A 113 21.40 -3.67 21.69
C SER A 113 20.55 -3.20 20.51
N CYS A 114 20.50 -1.88 20.25
CA CYS A 114 19.83 -1.33 19.08
C CYS A 114 20.48 -1.79 17.76
N LEU A 115 21.81 -1.85 17.72
CA LEU A 115 22.55 -2.30 16.55
C LEU A 115 22.31 -3.78 16.28
N VAL A 116 22.39 -4.64 17.32
CA VAL A 116 22.07 -6.06 17.21
C VAL A 116 20.61 -6.26 16.78
N ALA A 117 19.67 -5.52 17.37
CA ALA A 117 18.26 -5.60 16.97
C ALA A 117 18.05 -5.20 15.51
N TYR A 118 18.73 -4.15 15.04
CA TYR A 118 18.69 -3.73 13.64
C TYR A 118 19.32 -4.77 12.71
N ASP A 119 20.45 -5.35 13.10
CA ASP A 119 21.15 -6.35 12.29
C ASP A 119 20.40 -7.68 12.25
N SER A 120 19.70 -8.03 13.33
CA SER A 120 18.85 -9.23 13.43
C SER A 120 17.54 -9.13 12.62
N GLN A 121 17.22 -7.98 12.03
CA GLN A 121 16.08 -7.89 11.13
C GLN A 121 16.32 -8.78 9.91
N PRO A 122 15.32 -9.55 9.45
CA PRO A 122 15.46 -10.38 8.27
C PRO A 122 15.65 -9.49 7.05
N LYS A 123 16.90 -9.36 6.58
CA LYS A 123 17.26 -8.57 5.39
C LYS A 123 17.06 -9.36 4.10
N GLU A 124 17.23 -10.68 4.17
CA GLU A 124 17.15 -11.60 3.04
C GLU A 124 16.36 -12.84 3.46
N GLY A 125 15.03 -12.73 3.44
CA GLY A 125 14.16 -13.90 3.57
C GLY A 125 14.23 -14.70 2.28
N TYR A 126 15.06 -15.75 2.26
CA TYR A 126 15.04 -16.74 1.19
C TYR A 126 14.08 -17.87 1.59
N GLN A 127 13.03 -18.05 0.79
CA GLN A 127 12.10 -19.15 0.91
C GLN A 127 12.03 -19.84 -0.45
N ASP A 128 12.26 -21.15 -0.46
CA ASP A 128 12.18 -21.93 -1.70
C ASP A 128 10.79 -21.76 -2.33
N GLY A 129 10.76 -21.60 -3.67
CA GLY A 129 9.52 -21.36 -4.43
C GLY A 129 9.01 -19.93 -4.42
N TRP A 130 9.68 -19.00 -3.73
CA TRP A 130 9.36 -17.58 -3.77
C TRP A 130 10.43 -16.78 -4.49
N GLY A 131 10.01 -15.79 -5.26
CA GLY A 131 10.93 -14.83 -5.82
C GLY A 131 11.49 -13.91 -4.75
N GLY A 132 12.80 -13.97 -4.56
CA GLY A 132 13.53 -13.09 -3.65
C GLY A 132 13.43 -11.61 -4.06
N PRO A 133 13.76 -10.67 -3.16
CA PRO A 133 13.66 -9.23 -3.44
C PRO A 133 14.55 -8.74 -4.59
N LYS A 134 15.60 -9.50 -4.94
CA LYS A 134 16.51 -9.25 -6.06
C LYS A 134 16.22 -10.10 -7.31
N SER A 135 15.21 -10.98 -7.25
CA SER A 135 14.82 -11.85 -8.38
C SER A 135 14.02 -11.06 -9.41
N LYS A 136 13.79 -11.66 -10.60
CA LYS A 136 12.96 -11.06 -11.65
C LYS A 136 11.50 -10.93 -11.22
N TYR A 137 11.04 -11.77 -10.29
CA TYR A 137 9.65 -11.86 -9.84
C TYR A 137 9.52 -11.72 -8.31
N PRO A 138 9.83 -10.53 -7.75
CA PRO A 138 9.88 -10.35 -6.30
C PRO A 138 8.52 -10.59 -5.64
N GLY A 139 8.49 -11.41 -4.58
CA GLY A 139 7.28 -11.69 -3.80
C GLY A 139 6.25 -12.58 -4.49
N VAL A 140 6.60 -13.19 -5.63
CA VAL A 140 5.72 -14.15 -6.32
C VAL A 140 6.02 -15.56 -5.82
N GLN A 141 4.98 -16.29 -5.43
CA GLN A 141 5.08 -17.73 -5.18
C GLN A 141 4.92 -18.48 -6.50
N TYR A 142 6.01 -19.08 -6.99
CA TYR A 142 6.10 -19.67 -8.32
C TYR A 142 5.04 -20.75 -8.58
N ARG A 143 4.84 -21.67 -7.63
CA ARG A 143 3.86 -22.76 -7.75
C ARG A 143 2.44 -22.23 -7.90
N SER A 144 2.01 -21.37 -6.97
CA SER A 144 0.67 -20.79 -6.97
C SER A 144 0.42 -19.91 -8.18
N ALA A 145 1.41 -19.11 -8.58
CA ALA A 145 1.34 -18.27 -9.76
C ALA A 145 1.18 -19.11 -11.05
N LEU A 146 1.97 -20.16 -11.23
CA LEU A 146 1.79 -21.08 -12.37
C LEU A 146 0.41 -21.74 -12.36
N LEU A 147 -0.04 -22.28 -11.23
CA LEU A 147 -1.35 -22.94 -11.17
C LEU A 147 -2.51 -21.98 -11.43
N SER A 148 -2.36 -20.70 -11.10
CA SER A 148 -3.37 -19.67 -11.37
C SER A 148 -3.57 -19.40 -12.87
N THR A 149 -2.52 -19.59 -13.69
CA THR A 149 -2.60 -19.39 -15.14
C THR A 149 -3.56 -20.35 -15.83
N ILE A 150 -3.82 -21.52 -15.23
CA ILE A 150 -4.72 -22.54 -15.78
C ILE A 150 -6.12 -21.96 -15.97
N LEU A 151 -6.63 -21.23 -14.97
CA LEU A 151 -7.94 -20.62 -15.02
C LEU A 151 -8.00 -19.55 -16.12
N THR A 152 -6.96 -18.74 -16.25
CA THR A 152 -6.88 -17.71 -17.29
C THR A 152 -6.98 -18.33 -18.69
N ILE A 153 -6.16 -19.35 -18.97
CA ILE A 153 -6.19 -20.04 -20.27
C ILE A 153 -7.53 -20.74 -20.50
N ASP A 154 -8.10 -21.36 -19.46
CA ASP A 154 -9.39 -22.04 -19.54
C ASP A 154 -10.53 -21.07 -19.90
N THR A 155 -10.56 -19.88 -19.30
CA THR A 155 -11.56 -18.85 -19.63
C THR A 155 -11.42 -18.36 -21.08
N LEU A 156 -10.19 -18.19 -21.56
CA LEU A 156 -9.93 -17.83 -22.96
C LEU A 156 -10.36 -18.96 -23.91
N ALA A 157 -10.06 -20.22 -23.58
CA ALA A 157 -10.45 -21.37 -24.39
C ALA A 157 -11.98 -21.51 -24.48
N HIS A 158 -12.71 -21.29 -23.39
CA HIS A 158 -14.18 -21.29 -23.39
C HIS A 158 -14.77 -20.12 -24.20
N SER A 159 -14.06 -18.99 -24.30
CA SER A 159 -14.50 -17.87 -25.13
C SER A 159 -14.46 -18.20 -26.62
N LEU A 160 -13.46 -18.97 -27.07
CA LEU A 160 -13.31 -19.42 -28.45
C LEU A 160 -14.18 -20.64 -28.78
N ILE A 161 -14.25 -21.59 -27.84
CA ILE A 161 -14.96 -22.86 -28.00
C ILE A 161 -15.97 -22.97 -26.86
N PRO A 162 -17.21 -22.48 -27.04
CA PRO A 162 -18.23 -22.52 -25.97
C PRO A 162 -18.57 -23.93 -25.47
N ARG A 163 -18.27 -24.97 -26.26
CA ARG A 163 -18.45 -26.39 -25.90
C ARG A 163 -17.18 -27.03 -25.32
N HIS A 164 -16.19 -26.25 -24.92
CA HIS A 164 -14.98 -26.75 -24.27
C HIS A 164 -15.38 -27.54 -23.00
N PRO A 165 -14.76 -28.70 -22.72
CA PRO A 165 -15.05 -29.44 -21.49
C PRO A 165 -14.70 -28.59 -20.26
N PRO A 166 -15.43 -28.75 -19.15
CA PRO A 166 -15.12 -28.05 -17.90
C PRO A 166 -13.81 -28.56 -17.30
N LEU A 167 -13.05 -27.66 -16.68
CA LEU A 167 -11.75 -27.96 -16.07
C LEU A 167 -11.88 -29.01 -14.95
N ARG A 168 -11.07 -30.07 -15.05
CA ARG A 168 -10.95 -31.10 -14.01
C ARG A 168 -9.61 -30.95 -13.27
N PRO A 169 -9.59 -30.98 -11.92
CA PRO A 169 -8.36 -30.75 -11.15
C PRO A 169 -7.21 -31.72 -11.45
N HIS A 170 -7.54 -32.97 -11.79
CA HIS A 170 -6.57 -34.05 -11.99
C HIS A 170 -6.22 -34.31 -13.45
N ASP A 171 -6.91 -33.68 -14.40
CA ASP A 171 -6.61 -33.87 -15.81
C ASP A 171 -5.30 -33.15 -16.18
N ARG A 172 -4.55 -33.76 -17.09
CA ARG A 172 -3.38 -33.13 -17.70
C ARG A 172 -3.82 -31.99 -18.60
N MET A 173 -3.02 -30.93 -18.67
CA MET A 173 -3.31 -29.76 -19.49
C MET A 173 -3.30 -30.13 -20.97
N LEU A 174 -2.41 -31.03 -21.39
CA LEU A 174 -2.40 -31.58 -22.75
C LEU A 174 -3.74 -32.22 -23.15
N HIS A 175 -4.39 -32.93 -22.23
CA HIS A 175 -5.66 -33.61 -22.52
C HIS A 175 -6.85 -32.65 -22.50
N HIS A 176 -6.88 -31.77 -21.49
CA HIS A 176 -7.92 -30.77 -21.32
C HIS A 176 -7.98 -29.82 -22.52
N PHE A 177 -6.83 -29.32 -22.93
CA PHE A 177 -6.66 -28.34 -24.01
C PHE A 177 -6.38 -28.98 -25.38
N ARG A 178 -6.72 -30.27 -25.59
CA ARG A 178 -6.44 -30.94 -26.87
C ARG A 178 -7.04 -30.23 -28.09
N TYR A 179 -8.18 -29.56 -27.88
CA TYR A 179 -8.94 -28.90 -28.94
C TYR A 179 -8.28 -27.61 -29.44
N ILE A 180 -7.42 -27.00 -28.63
CA ILE A 180 -6.66 -25.80 -29.03
C ILE A 180 -5.28 -26.15 -29.59
N ILE A 181 -4.80 -27.40 -29.46
CA ILE A 181 -3.50 -27.84 -30.00
C ILE A 181 -3.32 -27.47 -31.48
N PRO A 182 -4.31 -27.67 -32.37
CA PRO A 182 -4.15 -27.35 -33.78
C PRO A 182 -3.91 -25.85 -34.07
N LEU A 183 -4.29 -24.96 -33.16
CA LEU A 183 -4.12 -23.51 -33.28
C LEU A 183 -2.71 -23.05 -32.86
N LEU A 184 -1.95 -23.93 -32.19
CA LEU A 184 -0.65 -23.56 -31.63
C LEU A 184 0.48 -23.92 -32.62
N PRO A 185 1.45 -23.01 -32.83
CA PRO A 185 2.60 -23.30 -33.66
C PRO A 185 3.43 -24.43 -33.03
N LYS A 186 4.02 -25.24 -33.91
CA LYS A 186 4.96 -26.29 -33.54
C LYS A 186 6.38 -25.77 -33.73
N ASP A 187 7.23 -26.10 -32.76
CA ASP A 187 8.66 -25.86 -32.83
C ASP A 187 9.35 -26.87 -33.78
N GLU A 188 10.66 -26.73 -33.98
CA GLU A 188 11.50 -27.63 -34.80
C GLU A 188 11.38 -29.11 -34.34
N ASP A 189 11.19 -29.32 -33.03
CA ASP A 189 10.99 -30.64 -32.43
C ASP A 189 9.53 -31.17 -32.54
N GLY A 190 8.65 -30.41 -33.21
CA GLY A 190 7.22 -30.73 -33.32
C GLY A 190 6.41 -30.51 -32.04
N LEU A 191 7.02 -29.95 -30.99
CA LEU A 191 6.38 -29.62 -29.73
C LEU A 191 5.68 -28.26 -29.80
N THR A 192 4.53 -28.16 -29.14
CA THR A 192 3.80 -26.88 -29.00
C THR A 192 4.02 -26.27 -27.63
N ALA A 193 3.72 -24.97 -27.48
CA ALA A 193 3.73 -24.28 -26.18
C ALA A 193 2.93 -25.05 -25.09
N LEU A 194 1.88 -25.77 -25.48
CA LEU A 194 1.08 -26.59 -24.55
C LEU A 194 1.88 -27.76 -23.93
N HIS A 195 2.85 -28.32 -24.63
CA HIS A 195 3.69 -29.40 -24.10
C HIS A 195 4.64 -28.89 -23.01
N TYR A 196 5.26 -27.73 -23.25
CA TYR A 196 6.09 -27.06 -22.25
C TYR A 196 5.26 -26.62 -21.04
N TYR A 197 4.06 -26.09 -21.30
CA TYR A 197 3.12 -25.71 -20.25
C TYR A 197 2.65 -26.90 -19.40
N ASP A 198 2.23 -28.01 -20.02
CA ASP A 198 1.83 -29.22 -19.28
C ASP A 198 2.97 -29.73 -18.39
N SER A 199 4.20 -29.77 -18.91
CA SER A 199 5.38 -30.18 -18.15
C SER A 199 5.60 -29.30 -16.90
N ALA A 200 5.50 -27.98 -17.06
CA ALA A 200 5.62 -27.03 -15.95
C ALA A 200 4.50 -27.19 -14.90
N ILE A 201 3.26 -27.43 -15.34
CA ILE A 201 2.12 -27.66 -14.44
C ILE A 201 2.23 -29.00 -13.71
N GLN A 202 2.68 -30.07 -14.38
CA GLN A 202 2.92 -31.36 -13.73
C GLN A 202 4.00 -31.25 -12.66
N LEU A 203 5.08 -30.52 -12.93
CA LEU A 203 6.09 -30.19 -11.92
C LEU A 203 5.46 -29.42 -10.75
N ALA A 204 4.69 -28.37 -11.01
CA ALA A 204 4.05 -27.59 -9.95
C ALA A 204 3.06 -28.40 -9.09
N ARG A 205 2.34 -29.36 -9.69
CA ARG A 205 1.34 -30.20 -8.99
C ARG A 205 1.95 -31.35 -8.18
N HIS A 206 2.93 -32.04 -8.75
CA HIS A 206 3.37 -33.34 -8.25
C HIS A 206 4.80 -33.36 -7.69
N SER A 207 5.60 -32.32 -7.94
CA SER A 207 6.94 -32.24 -7.39
C SER A 207 6.90 -32.03 -5.86
N SER A 208 7.74 -32.80 -5.17
CA SER A 208 8.02 -32.62 -3.74
C SER A 208 8.83 -31.36 -3.45
N ARG A 209 9.63 -30.89 -4.41
CA ARG A 209 10.37 -29.63 -4.34
C ARG A 209 9.59 -28.49 -4.96
N GLU A 210 9.82 -27.27 -4.46
CA GLU A 210 9.28 -26.06 -5.08
C GLU A 210 9.93 -25.78 -6.45
N PRO A 211 9.17 -25.17 -7.40
CA PRO A 211 9.72 -24.77 -8.69
C PRO A 211 10.82 -23.72 -8.51
N THR A 212 11.85 -23.82 -9.35
CA THR A 212 12.88 -22.78 -9.46
C THR A 212 12.41 -21.61 -10.31
N GLU A 213 13.10 -20.47 -10.23
CA GLU A 213 12.78 -19.28 -11.04
C GLU A 213 12.82 -19.56 -12.56
N LYS A 214 13.78 -20.39 -13.01
CA LYS A 214 13.90 -20.78 -14.42
C LYS A 214 12.74 -21.66 -14.88
N GLU A 215 12.32 -22.61 -14.05
CA GLU A 215 11.17 -23.49 -14.34
C GLU A 215 9.86 -22.70 -14.34
N TYR A 216 9.73 -21.75 -13.42
CA TYR A 216 8.65 -20.79 -13.39
C TYR A 216 8.59 -19.95 -14.66
N GLU A 217 9.72 -19.40 -15.09
CA GLU A 217 9.84 -18.57 -16.28
C GLU A 217 9.44 -19.34 -17.54
N ALA A 218 9.95 -20.56 -17.72
CA ALA A 218 9.59 -21.40 -18.86
C ALA A 218 8.08 -21.74 -18.88
N GLY A 219 7.49 -22.08 -17.74
CA GLY A 219 6.06 -22.33 -17.63
C GLY A 219 5.19 -21.10 -17.89
N LYS A 220 5.64 -19.93 -17.39
CA LYS A 220 4.96 -18.65 -17.60
C LYS A 220 5.03 -18.21 -19.06
N GLU A 221 6.19 -18.34 -19.70
CA GLU A 221 6.36 -17.98 -21.11
C GLU A 221 5.49 -18.84 -22.02
N ALA A 222 5.41 -20.15 -21.76
CA ALA A 222 4.52 -21.06 -22.47
C ALA A 222 3.04 -20.69 -22.25
N ALA A 223 2.65 -20.35 -21.02
CA ALA A 223 1.29 -19.90 -20.71
C ALA A 223 0.93 -18.60 -21.44
N ASP A 224 1.83 -17.61 -21.42
CA ASP A 224 1.66 -16.33 -22.09
C ASP A 224 1.59 -16.52 -23.61
N ALA A 225 2.38 -17.43 -24.18
CA ALA A 225 2.33 -17.76 -25.61
C ALA A 225 0.97 -18.35 -26.01
N ILE A 226 0.44 -19.30 -25.22
CA ILE A 226 -0.90 -19.86 -25.45
C ILE A 226 -1.95 -18.76 -25.35
N ALA A 227 -1.92 -17.95 -24.30
CA ALA A 227 -2.89 -16.88 -24.10
C ALA A 227 -2.88 -15.86 -25.25
N ARG A 228 -1.69 -15.47 -25.74
CA ARG A 228 -1.55 -14.58 -26.91
C ARG A 228 -2.18 -15.18 -28.16
N MET A 229 -1.89 -16.44 -28.47
CA MET A 229 -2.47 -17.12 -29.65
C MET A 229 -3.99 -17.21 -29.57
N LEU A 230 -4.54 -17.55 -28.39
CA LEU A 230 -5.99 -17.63 -28.22
C LEU A 230 -6.66 -16.24 -28.38
N GLU A 231 -6.03 -15.18 -27.86
CA GLU A 231 -6.55 -13.82 -28.01
C GLU A 231 -6.48 -13.34 -29.46
N GLU A 232 -5.41 -13.68 -30.19
CA GLU A 232 -5.29 -13.39 -31.63
C GLU A 232 -6.40 -14.08 -32.42
N CYS A 233 -6.62 -15.38 -32.20
CA CYS A 233 -7.75 -16.10 -32.82
C CYS A 233 -9.11 -15.49 -32.47
N ARG A 234 -9.26 -14.93 -31.26
CA ARG A 234 -10.51 -14.28 -30.82
C ARG A 234 -10.76 -13.01 -31.62
N LEU A 235 -9.72 -12.19 -31.79
CA LEU A 235 -9.80 -10.95 -32.56
C LEU A 235 -10.08 -11.21 -34.04
N GLU A 236 -9.42 -12.20 -34.65
CA GLU A 236 -9.68 -12.59 -36.04
C GLU A 236 -11.12 -13.07 -36.24
N GLY A 237 -11.67 -13.82 -35.27
CA GLY A 237 -13.07 -14.26 -35.30
C GLY A 237 -14.06 -13.09 -35.21
N ASP A 238 -13.79 -12.12 -34.34
CA ASP A 238 -14.61 -10.91 -34.20
C ASP A 238 -14.59 -10.07 -35.51
N GLU A 239 -13.42 -9.85 -36.12
CA GLU A 239 -13.27 -9.10 -37.37
C GLU A 239 -13.95 -9.78 -38.58
N ALA A 240 -13.88 -11.10 -38.66
CA ALA A 240 -14.57 -11.87 -39.70
C ALA A 240 -16.09 -11.70 -39.60
N SER A 241 -16.65 -11.77 -38.38
CA SER A 241 -18.10 -11.61 -38.16
C SER A 241 -18.61 -10.22 -38.56
N VAL A 242 -17.83 -9.17 -38.30
CA VAL A 242 -18.16 -7.78 -38.69
C VAL A 242 -18.11 -7.60 -40.21
N SER A 243 -17.13 -8.21 -40.87
CA SER A 243 -16.98 -8.15 -42.33
C SER A 243 -18.12 -8.86 -43.07
N GLU A 244 -18.57 -10.02 -42.56
CA GLU A 244 -19.73 -10.74 -43.11
C GLU A 244 -21.05 -9.97 -42.93
N LEU A 245 -21.24 -9.28 -41.80
CA LEU A 245 -22.39 -8.41 -41.55
C LEU A 245 -22.43 -7.21 -42.50
N ASN A 246 -21.29 -6.62 -42.82
CA ASN A 246 -21.23 -5.46 -43.72
C ASN A 246 -21.36 -5.86 -45.21
N GLY A 247 -20.95 -7.07 -45.58
CA GLY A 247 -21.10 -7.61 -46.93
C GLY A 247 -22.50 -8.17 -47.26
N SER A 248 -23.35 -8.37 -46.25
CA SER A 248 -24.69 -8.95 -46.41
C SER A 248 -25.83 -7.91 -46.46
N LEU A 249 -25.52 -6.61 -46.38
CA LEU A 249 -26.47 -5.53 -46.64
C LEU A 249 -26.51 -5.25 -48.16
N PRO A 250 -27.62 -5.56 -48.87
CA PRO A 250 -27.78 -5.14 -50.26
C PRO A 250 -27.94 -3.61 -50.33
N ASN A 251 -27.28 -3.00 -51.31
CA ASN A 251 -27.49 -1.60 -51.72
C ASN A 251 -28.95 -1.31 -52.10
#